data_AF-Q3I3F5-F1
#
_entry.id   AF-Q3I3F5-F1
#
_cell.length_a   1.000
_cell.length_b   1.000
_cell.length_c   1.000
_cell.angle_alpha   90.00
_cell.angle_beta   90.00
_cell.angle_gamma   90.00
#
_symmetry.space_group_name_H-M   'P 1'
#
loop_
_entity.id
_entity.type
_entity.pdbx_description
1 polymer ?
#
loop_
_entity_poly.entity_id
_entity_poly.type
_entity_poly.pdbx_seq_one_letter_code
_entity_poly.pdbx_strand_id
1 'polypeptide(L)' 'LSEASARAAGHDVRISVIGLDQVPRALAARDTRGLIKLVADTASRRLLGAHILAPEGADSVQTAALAIRQGMTIDDLTST' A
#
# COMPACT_ATOMS: atom_id res chain seq x y z
N LEU A 1 -1.09 8.74 -3.89
CA LEU A 1 -1.22 8.90 -5.35
C LEU A 1 -1.61 7.58 -6.01
N SER A 2 -2.36 7.63 -7.12
CA SER A 2 -2.45 6.50 -8.05
C SER A 2 -1.12 6.29 -8.78
N GLU A 3 -0.92 5.14 -9.41
CA GLU A 3 0.27 4.92 -10.25
C GLU A 3 0.35 5.94 -11.38
N ALA A 4 -0.75 6.15 -12.11
CA ALA A 4 -0.81 7.12 -13.20
C ALA A 4 -0.51 8.55 -12.70
N SER A 5 -1.08 8.94 -11.56
CA SER A 5 -0.83 10.26 -10.96
C SER A 5 0.62 10.42 -10.49
N ALA A 6 1.22 9.37 -9.92
CA ALA A 6 2.61 9.41 -9.47
C ALA A 6 3.59 9.51 -10.65
N ARG A 7 3.35 8.74 -11.72
CA ARG A 7 4.12 8.86 -12.97
C ARG A 7 3.96 10.24 -13.62
N ALA A 8 2.75 10.77 -13.66
CA ALA A 8 2.48 12.12 -14.17
C ALA A 8 3.16 13.23 -13.34
N ALA A 9 3.38 12.99 -12.04
CA ALA A 9 4.13 13.88 -11.16
C ALA A 9 5.66 13.72 -11.29
N GLY A 10 6.15 12.88 -12.21
CA GLY A 10 7.58 12.70 -12.49
C GLY A 10 8.29 11.66 -11.63
N HIS A 11 7.56 10.87 -10.85
CA HIS A 11 8.17 9.77 -10.08
C HIS A 11 8.44 8.56 -10.97
N ASP A 12 9.62 7.96 -10.82
CA ASP A 12 9.78 6.55 -11.16
C ASP A 12 9.18 5.71 -10.03
N VAL A 13 8.24 4.84 -10.37
CA VAL A 13 7.41 4.17 -9.37
C VAL A 13 7.58 2.66 -9.39
N ARG A 14 7.73 2.13 -8.18
CA ARG A 14 7.60 0.71 -7.89
C ARG A 14 6.20 0.43 -7.35
N ILE A 15 5.56 -0.58 -7.92
CA ILE A 15 4.22 -1.02 -7.55
C ILE A 15 4.30 -2.39 -6.89
N SER A 16 3.58 -2.56 -5.79
CA SER A 16 3.31 -3.86 -5.20
C SER A 16 1.80 -4.07 -5.12
N VAL A 17 1.32 -5.21 -5.59
CA VAL A 17 -0.08 -5.61 -5.45
C VAL A 17 -0.10 -7.00 -4.84
N ILE A 18 -0.84 -7.15 -3.74
CA ILE A 18 -1.11 -8.45 -3.14
C ILE A 18 -2.62 -8.67 -3.07
N GLY A 19 -3.06 -9.90 -3.33
CA GLY A 19 -4.42 -10.33 -3.02
C GLY A 19 -4.58 -10.63 -1.54
N LEU A 20 -5.81 -10.57 -1.02
CA LEU A 20 -6.08 -10.95 0.37
C LEU A 20 -5.94 -12.46 0.62
N ASP A 21 -5.86 -13.27 -0.43
CA ASP A 21 -5.45 -14.68 -0.35
C ASP A 21 -4.00 -14.86 0.15
N GLN A 22 -3.21 -13.79 0.17
CA GLN A 22 -1.87 -13.76 0.77
C GLN A 22 -1.84 -13.16 2.18
N VAL A 23 -2.98 -12.73 2.72
CA VAL A 23 -3.07 -12.08 4.03
C VAL A 23 -3.60 -13.08 5.07
N PRO A 24 -2.80 -13.50 6.07
CA PRO A 24 -3.19 -14.53 7.04
C PRO A 24 -4.51 -14.23 7.77
N ARG A 25 -4.77 -12.96 8.11
CA ARG A 25 -6.03 -12.55 8.75
C ARG A 25 -7.24 -12.75 7.85
N ALA A 26 -7.12 -12.46 6.55
CA ALA A 26 -8.20 -12.66 5.59
C ALA A 26 -8.46 -14.17 5.33
N LEU A 27 -7.39 -14.97 5.27
CA LEU A 27 -7.48 -16.44 5.23
C LEU A 27 -8.22 -16.99 6.45
N ALA A 28 -7.86 -16.52 7.65
CA ALA A 28 -8.52 -16.93 8.89
C ALA A 28 -10.00 -16.51 8.94
N ALA A 29 -10.32 -15.32 8.42
CA ALA A 29 -11.69 -14.83 8.31
C ALA A 29 -12.52 -15.52 7.20
N ARG A 30 -11.88 -16.33 6.35
CA ARG A 30 -12.48 -16.96 5.15
C ARG A 30 -13.10 -15.94 4.19
N ASP A 31 -12.58 -14.72 4.16
CA ASP A 31 -12.96 -13.69 3.21
C ASP A 31 -11.69 -13.07 2.59
N THR A 32 -11.30 -13.63 1.46
CA THR A 32 -10.09 -13.23 0.72
C THR A 32 -10.41 -12.36 -0.50
N ARG A 33 -11.62 -11.81 -0.57
CA ARG A 33 -12.01 -10.94 -1.68
C ARG A 33 -11.32 -9.59 -1.54
N GLY A 34 -10.53 -9.22 -2.54
CA GLY A 34 -9.92 -7.90 -2.59
C GLY A 34 -8.41 -7.93 -2.74
N LEU A 35 -7.80 -6.75 -2.61
CA LEU A 35 -6.38 -6.53 -2.81
C LEU A 35 -5.88 -5.29 -2.06
N ILE A 36 -4.56 -5.25 -1.89
CA ILE A 36 -3.82 -4.09 -1.43
C ILE A 36 -2.80 -3.72 -2.51
N LYS A 37 -2.86 -2.49 -3.02
CA LYS A 37 -1.88 -1.91 -3.94
C LYS A 37 -1.12 -0.79 -3.26
N LEU A 38 0.21 -0.91 -3.19
CA LEU A 38 1.12 0.14 -2.73
C LEU A 38 1.88 0.74 -3.91
N VAL A 39 2.09 2.05 -3.84
CA VAL A 39 2.83 2.85 -4.83
C VAL A 39 3.97 3.53 -4.09
N ALA A 40 5.21 3.22 -4.46
CA ALA A 40 6.40 3.81 -3.87
C ALA A 40 7.30 4.41 -4.95
N ASP A 41 8.07 5.43 -4.59
CA ASP A 41 9.13 5.96 -5.43
C ASP A 41 10.31 4.95 -5.48
N THR A 42 10.86 4.67 -6.65
CA THR A 42 11.91 3.65 -6.80
C THR A 42 13.20 4.06 -6.09
N ALA A 43 13.62 5.32 -6.25
CA ALA A 43 14.93 5.79 -5.78
C ALA A 43 14.93 6.06 -4.27
N SER A 44 13.95 6.83 -3.80
CA SER A 44 13.84 7.21 -2.39
C SER A 44 13.12 6.17 -1.52
N ARG A 45 12.47 5.19 -2.15
CA ARG A 45 11.68 4.13 -1.49
C ARG A 45 10.50 4.66 -0.66
N ARG A 46 10.19 5.95 -0.77
CA ARG A 46 9.08 6.60 -0.05
C ARG A 46 7.74 6.07 -0.54
N LEU A 47 6.83 5.81 0.39
CA LEU A 47 5.46 5.43 0.07
C LEU A 47 4.70 6.67 -0.44
N LEU A 48 4.27 6.62 -1.71
CA LEU A 48 3.55 7.71 -2.39
C LEU A 48 2.03 7.51 -2.38
N GLY A 49 1.57 6.27 -2.23
CA GLY A 49 0.15 5.94 -2.30
C GLY A 49 -0.17 4.52 -1.87
N ALA A 50 -1.41 4.33 -1.44
CA ALA A 50 -2.00 3.03 -1.15
C ALA A 50 -3.44 3.00 -1.66
N HIS A 51 -3.87 1.86 -2.20
CA HIS A 51 -5.26 1.59 -2.57
C HIS A 51 -5.63 0.24 -1.97
N ILE A 52 -6.69 0.23 -1.18
CA ILE A 52 -7.09 -0.93 -0.40
C ILE A 52 -8.54 -1.20 -0.74
N LEU A 53 -8.78 -2.36 -1.34
CA LEU A 53 -10.10 -2.91 -1.57
C LEU A 53 -10.17 -4.19 -0.74
N ALA A 54 -10.73 -4.11 0.46
CA ALA A 54 -10.74 -5.21 1.41
C ALA A 54 -11.86 -5.05 2.44
N PRO A 55 -12.41 -6.16 2.98
CA PRO A 55 -13.10 -6.13 4.26
C PRO A 55 -12.19 -5.47 5.32
N GLU A 56 -12.74 -4.57 6.14
CA GLU A 56 -11.97 -3.81 7.14
C GLU A 56 -10.81 -2.97 6.56
N GLY A 57 -10.88 -2.60 5.27
CA GLY A 57 -9.86 -1.77 4.62
C GLY A 57 -9.69 -0.38 5.24
N ALA A 58 -10.70 0.10 5.98
CA ALA A 58 -10.70 1.38 6.68
C ALA A 58 -9.55 1.51 7.71
N ASP A 59 -9.27 0.45 8.47
CA ASP A 59 -8.19 0.46 9.46
C ASP A 59 -6.83 0.49 8.76
N SER A 60 -6.68 -0.32 7.72
CA SER A 60 -5.42 -0.41 6.96
C SER A 60 -5.10 0.88 6.20
N VAL A 61 -6.12 1.56 5.65
CA VAL A 61 -5.91 2.84 4.95
C VAL A 61 -5.52 3.96 5.90
N GLN A 62 -5.97 3.93 7.16
CA GLN A 62 -5.57 4.94 8.15
C GLN A 62 -4.06 4.85 8.45
N THR A 63 -3.53 3.64 8.64
CA THR A 63 -2.08 3.42 8.80
C THR A 63 -1.31 3.89 7.57
N ALA A 64 -1.78 3.53 6.37
CA ALA A 64 -1.13 3.95 5.12
C ALA A 64 -1.15 5.48 4.95
N ALA A 65 -2.24 6.15 5.30
CA ALA A 65 -2.35 7.60 5.26
C ALA A 65 -1.34 8.28 6.19
N LEU A 66 -1.17 7.76 7.41
CA LEU A 66 -0.17 8.26 8.35
C LEU A 66 1.25 8.06 7.80
N ALA A 67 1.57 6.87 7.29
CA ALA A 67 2.89 6.57 6.73
C ALA A 67 3.25 7.50 5.56
N ILE A 68 2.31 7.73 4.63
CA ILE A 68 2.49 8.66 3.51
C ILE A 68 2.71 10.09 4.02
N ARG A 69 1.89 10.55 4.98
CA ARG A 69 2.00 11.90 5.56
C ARG A 69 3.36 12.13 6.23
N GLN A 70 3.88 11.12 6.93
CA GLN A 70 5.18 11.17 7.58
C GLN A 70 6.35 10.94 6.60
N GLY A 71 6.06 10.60 5.34
CA GLY A 71 7.07 10.36 4.32
C GLY A 71 7.86 9.08 4.51
N MET A 72 7.29 8.10 5.21
CA MET A 72 7.93 6.82 5.50
C MET A 72 8.29 6.06 4.21
N THR A 73 9.38 5.31 4.30
CA THR A 73 9.84 4.40 3.26
C THR A 73 9.17 3.04 3.40
N ILE A 74 9.18 2.24 2.33
CA ILE A 74 8.71 0.85 2.41
C ILE A 74 9.51 0.01 3.41
N ASP A 75 10.77 0.38 3.71
CA ASP A 75 11.58 -0.32 4.71
C ASP A 75 11.05 -0.07 6.12
N ASP A 76 10.69 1.18 6.43
CA ASP A 76 10.10 1.56 7.73
C ASP A 76 8.82 0.76 8.02
N LEU A 77 8.03 0.47 6.98
CA LEU A 77 6.83 -0.37 7.09
C LEU A 77 7.16 -1.84 7.37
N THR A 78 8.30 -2.34 6.91
CA THR A 78 8.73 -3.73 7.14
C THR A 78 9.52 -3.94 8.43
N SER A 79 10.08 -2.87 9.00
CA SER A 79 10.85 -2.90 10.25
C SER A 79 10.00 -2.63 11.49
N THR A 80 8.67 -2.58 11.34
CA THR A 80 7.71 -2.47 12.45
C THR A 80 7.42 -3.86 13.02
#